data_AF-A0A081R7W1-F1
#
_entry.id   AF-A0A081R7W1-F1
#
_cell.length_a   1.000
_cell.length_b   1.000
_cell.length_c   1.000
_cell.angle_alpha   90.00
_cell.angle_beta   90.00
_cell.angle_gamma   90.00
#
_symmetry.space_group_name_H-M   'P 1'
#
loop_
_entity.id
_entity.type
_entity.pdbx_description
1 polymer ?
#
loop_
_entity_poly.entity_id
_entity_poly.type
_entity_poly.pdbx_seq_one_letter_code
_entity_poly.pdbx_strand_id
1 'polypeptide(L)' 'MLHCPDRSFYAGHTDDLQTRIAQHETGAIPGHTQNRRPIKLVWSQQFGTRMEALEAERQIKGWSRAKKLALIRED' A
#
# COMPACT_ATOMS: atom_id res chain seq x y z
N MET A 1 -0.04 1.18 2.43
CA MET A 1 -0.75 -0.06 2.08
C MET A 1 -2.19 0.27 1.75
N LEU A 2 -2.67 -0.22 0.61
CA LEU A 2 -4.04 -0.03 0.14
C LEU A 2 -4.78 -1.36 0.24
N HIS A 3 -6.03 -1.33 0.73
CA HIS A 3 -6.94 -2.47 0.69
C HIS A 3 -7.91 -2.31 -0.47
N CYS A 4 -7.94 -3.33 -1.33
CA CYS A 4 -8.78 -3.38 -2.53
C CYS A 4 -10.09 -4.13 -2.26
N PRO A 5 -11.13 -3.97 -3.12
CA PRO A 5 -12.42 -4.64 -2.95
C PRO A 5 -12.35 -6.17 -2.98
N ASP A 6 -11.41 -6.73 -3.75
CA ASP A 6 -11.17 -8.16 -3.88
C ASP A 6 -10.45 -8.76 -2.64
N ARG A 7 -10.42 -8.01 -1.53
CA ARG A 7 -9.69 -8.34 -0.31
C ARG A 7 -8.18 -8.41 -0.52
N SER A 8 -7.64 -7.98 -1.66
CA SER A 8 -6.20 -7.92 -1.87
C SER A 8 -5.58 -6.70 -1.17
N PHE A 9 -4.28 -6.78 -0.94
CA PHE A 9 -3.50 -5.65 -0.42
C PHE A 9 -2.45 -5.24 -1.43
N TYR A 10 -2.38 -3.94 -1.71
CA TYR A 10 -1.29 -3.33 -2.44
C TYR A 10 -0.32 -2.65 -1.48
N ALA A 11 0.98 -2.96 -1.61
CA ALA A 11 2.06 -2.34 -0.85
C ALA A 11 3.05 -1.68 -1.83
N GLY A 12 3.36 -0.43 -1.56
CA GLY A 12 4.24 0.42 -2.37
C GLY A 12 4.82 1.56 -1.51
N HIS A 13 5.93 2.14 -1.94
CA HIS A 13 6.47 3.40 -1.42
C HIS A 13 6.27 4.56 -2.40
N THR A 14 6.30 5.78 -1.88
CA THR A 14 6.11 7.01 -2.65
C THR A 14 6.70 8.18 -1.87
N ASP A 15 7.20 9.17 -2.60
CA ASP A 15 7.69 10.42 -2.01
C ASP A 15 6.52 11.38 -1.68
N ASP A 16 5.38 11.23 -2.39
CA ASP A 16 4.14 11.96 -2.11
C ASP A 16 2.96 10.99 -1.93
N LEU A 17 2.43 10.91 -0.70
CA LEU A 17 1.39 9.95 -0.34
C LEU A 17 0.02 10.31 -0.92
N GLN A 18 -0.34 11.59 -0.87
CA GLN A 18 -1.67 12.08 -1.28
C GLN A 18 -1.87 11.91 -2.79
N THR A 19 -0.90 12.34 -3.59
CA THR A 19 -0.91 12.17 -5.05
C THR A 19 -0.97 10.70 -5.42
N ARG A 20 -0.21 9.84 -4.72
CA ARG A 20 -0.22 8.39 -4.99
C ARG A 20 -1.60 7.77 -4.72
N ILE A 21 -2.24 8.13 -3.62
CA ILE A 21 -3.60 7.66 -3.30
C ILE A 21 -4.58 8.11 -4.39
N ALA A 22 -4.58 9.39 -4.73
CA ALA A 22 -5.46 9.93 -5.77
C ALA A 22 -5.26 9.25 -7.13
N GLN A 23 -4.00 8.95 -7.52
CA GLN A 23 -3.69 8.20 -8.73
C GLN A 23 -4.29 6.79 -8.72
N HIS A 24 -4.22 6.08 -7.60
CA HIS A 24 -4.79 4.75 -7.48
C HIS A 24 -6.33 4.78 -7.40
N GLU A 25 -6.93 5.78 -6.75
CA GLU A 25 -8.39 5.96 -6.64
C GLU A 25 -9.02 6.28 -7.99
N THR A 26 -8.37 7.12 -8.77
CA THR A 26 -8.82 7.49 -10.12
C THR A 26 -8.52 6.41 -11.16
N GLY A 27 -7.60 5.49 -10.87
CA GLY A 27 -7.09 4.52 -11.84
C GLY A 27 -6.22 5.17 -12.92
N ALA A 28 -5.68 6.36 -12.65
CA ALA A 28 -4.84 7.12 -13.58
C ALA A 28 -3.55 6.39 -13.94
N ILE A 29 -3.08 5.50 -13.06
CA ILE A 29 -1.89 4.68 -13.30
C ILE A 29 -2.29 3.26 -13.71
N PRO A 30 -1.75 2.74 -14.84
CA PRO A 30 -1.95 1.36 -15.22
C PRO A 30 -1.27 0.42 -14.22
N GLY A 31 -1.90 -0.71 -13.93
CA GLY A 31 -1.35 -1.72 -13.05
C GLY A 31 -2.36 -2.32 -12.09
N HIS A 32 -1.86 -2.84 -10.96
CA HIS A 32 -2.63 -3.70 -10.08
C HIS A 32 -3.94 -3.06 -9.58
N THR A 33 -3.94 -1.79 -9.19
CA THR A 33 -5.14 -1.17 -8.63
C THR A 33 -6.06 -0.55 -9.69
N GLN A 34 -5.65 -0.50 -10.96
CA GLN A 34 -6.35 0.26 -12.01
C GLN A 34 -7.84 -0.12 -12.10
N ASN A 35 -8.16 -1.41 -12.04
CA ASN A 35 -9.54 -1.91 -12.11
C ASN A 35 -10.10 -2.34 -10.75
N ARG A 36 -9.38 -2.09 -9.65
CA ARG A 36 -9.75 -2.51 -8.29
C ARG A 36 -10.12 -1.29 -7.47
N ARG A 37 -11.32 -0.76 -7.67
CA ARG A 37 -11.87 0.42 -6.99
C ARG A 37 -13.24 0.10 -6.39
N PRO A 38 -13.63 0.67 -5.24
CA PRO A 38 -12.90 1.65 -4.44
C PRO A 38 -11.72 1.04 -3.65
N ILE A 39 -10.62 1.78 -3.53
CA ILE A 39 -9.49 1.41 -2.65
C ILE A 39 -9.58 2.16 -1.33
N LYS A 40 -8.95 1.64 -0.29
CA LYS A 40 -8.83 2.32 1.00
C LYS A 40 -7.37 2.34 1.46
N LEU A 41 -6.86 3.49 1.88
CA LEU A 41 -5.60 3.55 2.63
C LEU A 41 -5.84 2.94 4.01
N VAL A 42 -5.10 1.88 4.34
CA VAL A 42 -5.24 1.18 5.63
C VAL A 42 -3.99 1.25 6.51
N TRP A 43 -2.84 1.63 5.93
CA TRP A 43 -1.59 1.79 6.68
C TRP A 43 -0.62 2.66 5.90
N SER A 44 0.15 3.49 6.58
CA SER A 44 1.27 4.25 6.00
C SER A 44 2.30 4.57 7.08
N GLN A 45 3.57 4.58 6.71
CA GLN A 45 4.68 4.96 7.59
C GLN A 45 5.68 5.80 6.82
N GLN A 46 6.27 6.79 7.49
CA GLN A 46 7.37 7.58 6.95
C GLN A 46 8.71 6.93 7.32
N PHE A 47 9.67 7.00 6.41
CA PHE A 47 11.02 6.46 6.57
C PHE A 47 12.03 7.58 6.34
N GLY A 48 13.17 7.53 7.04
CA GLY A 48 14.22 8.54 6.92
C GLY A 48 14.94 8.50 5.57
N THR A 49 14.99 7.32 4.95
CA THR A 49 15.64 7.09 3.66
C THR A 49 14.79 6.28 2.69
N ARG A 50 15.05 6.45 1.40
CA ARG A 50 14.42 5.65 0.34
C ARG A 50 14.76 4.16 0.46
N MET A 51 15.95 3.83 0.96
CA MET A 51 16.39 2.45 1.17
C MET A 51 15.54 1.76 2.24
N GLU A 52 15.33 2.39 3.39
CA GLU A 52 14.47 1.86 4.45
C GLU A 52 13.04 1.63 3.96
N ALA A 53 12.48 2.58 3.20
CA ALA A 53 11.15 2.43 2.61
C ALA A 53 11.07 1.24 1.64
N LEU A 54 12.11 1.02 0.83
CA LEU A 54 12.20 -0.09 -0.11
C LEU A 54 12.33 -1.43 0.60
N GLU A 55 13.14 -1.50 1.67
CA GLU A 55 13.30 -2.70 2.48
C GLU A 55 12.00 -3.08 3.19
N ALA A 56 11.33 -2.11 3.82
CA ALA A 56 10.02 -2.30 4.42
C ALA A 56 8.98 -2.77 3.40
N GLU A 57 8.95 -2.16 2.21
CA GLU A 57 8.05 -2.58 1.12
C GLU A 57 8.30 -4.04 0.71
N ARG A 58 9.56 -4.43 0.49
CA ARG A 58 9.94 -5.80 0.13
C ARG A 58 9.51 -6.79 1.20
N GLN A 59 9.77 -6.46 2.47
CA GLN A 59 9.39 -7.29 3.60
C GLN A 59 7.87 -7.48 3.67
N ILE A 60 7.10 -6.38 3.62
CA ILE A 60 5.64 -6.39 3.70
C ILE A 60 5.01 -7.12 2.50
N LYS A 61 5.56 -6.99 1.29
CA LYS A 61 5.04 -7.69 0.10
C LYS A 61 4.99 -9.20 0.32
N GLY A 62 6.04 -9.77 0.92
CA GLY A 62 6.13 -11.20 1.25
C GLY A 62 5.31 -11.66 2.45
N TRP A 63 4.66 -10.75 3.19
CA TRP A 63 3.88 -11.14 4.37
C TRP A 63 2.57 -11.82 4.05
N SER A 64 2.21 -12.76 4.94
CA SER A 64 0.88 -13.35 4.98
C SER A 64 -0.19 -12.29 5.23
N ARG A 65 -1.43 -12.62 4.84
CA ARG A 65 -2.60 -11.78 5.13
C ARG A 65 -2.70 -11.44 6.61
N ALA A 66 -2.51 -12.43 7.48
CA ALA A 66 -2.61 -12.26 8.93
C ALA A 66 -1.60 -11.23 9.45
N LYS A 67 -0.34 -11.31 9.01
CA LYS A 67 0.70 -10.38 9.43
C LYS A 67 0.47 -8.95 8.93
N LYS A 68 -0.08 -8.79 7.71
CA LYS A 68 -0.51 -7.47 7.21
C LYS A 68 -1.65 -6.88 8.04
N LEU A 69 -2.60 -7.72 8.46
CA LEU A 69 -3.71 -7.28 9.32
C LEU A 69 -3.25 -6.89 10.73
N ALA A 70 -2.30 -7.62 11.32
CA ALA A 70 -1.69 -7.25 12.59
C ALA A 70 -1.01 -5.87 12.49
N LEU A 71 -0.21 -5.64 11.43
CA LEU A 71 0.39 -4.34 11.16
C LEU A 71 -0.63 -3.20 11.05
N ILE A 72 -1.77 -3.43 10.39
CA ILE A 72 -2.84 -2.44 10.25
C ILE A 72 -3.52 -2.14 11.60
N ARG A 73 -3.57 -3.13 12.50
CA ARG A 73 -4.18 -3.00 13.82
C ARG A 73 -3.24 -2.46 14.89
N GLU A 74 -1.96 -2.27 14.56
CA GLU A 74 -0.90 -1.90 15.51
C GLU A 74 -0.74 -2.94 16.64
N ASP A 75 -0.97 -4.22 16.31
CA ASP A 75 -0.88 -5.39 17.21
C ASP A 75 0.41 -6.20 16.97
#